data_AF-A0A1H3FGL8-F1
#
_entry.id   AF-A0A1H3FGL8-F1
#
_cell.length_a   1.000
_cell.length_b   1.000
_cell.length_c   1.000
_cell.angle_alpha   90.00
_cell.angle_beta   90.00
_cell.angle_gamma   90.00
#
_symmetry.space_group_name_H-M   'P 1'
#
loop_
_entity.id
_entity.type
_entity.pdbx_description
1 polymer ?
#
loop_
_entity_poly.entity_id
_entity_poly.type
_entity_poly.pdbx_seq_one_letter_code
_entity_poly.pdbx_strand_id
1 'polypeptide(L)'
;MRKITTLLALMIAVVMLFSACSKDTKPTIQVDLPVSMEQVNTDGQYVARAYLESLFLGDEAMFDKCYPDGFIDRLEEINDVNVFERYRDTLRINGDIVGTRNDGYVEYTLANGYDEAGMKSRICHVTGFEYSEVGQIRIQKIKACFTNSVETVEADFSFYVYEVNGSWYMLEGVVGQTGT
;
A
#
# COMPACT_ATOMS: atom_id res chain seq x y z
N MET A 1 21.39 6.76 -63.81
CA MET A 1 20.13 6.98 -63.03
C MET A 1 19.76 5.80 -62.11
N ARG A 2 19.85 4.53 -62.54
CA ARG A 2 19.54 3.35 -61.70
C ARG A 2 20.26 3.25 -60.33
N LYS A 3 21.49 3.76 -60.21
CA LYS A 3 22.28 3.69 -58.96
C LYS A 3 21.86 4.74 -57.90
N ILE A 4 21.26 5.86 -58.33
CA ILE A 4 20.84 6.94 -57.43
C ILE A 4 19.49 6.58 -56.78
N THR A 5 18.59 5.95 -57.53
CA THR A 5 17.31 5.48 -57.00
C THR A 5 17.46 4.36 -55.97
N THR A 6 18.46 3.48 -56.11
CA THR A 6 18.73 2.43 -55.09
C THR A 6 19.29 3.03 -53.81
N LEU A 7 20.14 4.07 -53.91
CA LEU A 7 20.70 4.75 -52.75
C LEU A 7 19.62 5.49 -51.96
N LEU A 8 18.68 6.14 -52.67
CA LEU A 8 17.57 6.86 -52.07
C LEU A 8 16.58 5.91 -51.37
N ALA A 9 16.29 4.75 -51.97
CA ALA A 9 15.43 3.73 -51.37
C ALA A 9 16.05 3.11 -50.10
N LEU A 10 17.36 2.90 -50.08
CA LEU A 10 18.08 2.41 -48.90
C LEU A 10 18.09 3.45 -47.77
N MET A 11 18.26 4.73 -48.09
CA MET A 11 18.27 5.82 -47.11
C MET A 11 16.90 5.99 -46.44
N ILE A 12 15.81 5.88 -47.20
CA ILE A 12 14.43 5.95 -46.69
C ILE A 12 14.12 4.73 -45.78
N ALA A 13 14.59 3.54 -46.14
CA ALA A 13 14.42 2.33 -45.30
C ALA A 13 15.17 2.42 -43.97
N VAL A 14 16.37 3.01 -43.96
CA VAL A 14 17.16 3.23 -42.74
C VAL A 14 16.53 4.29 -41.83
N VAL A 15 15.97 5.38 -42.39
CA VAL A 15 15.26 6.40 -41.60
C VAL A 15 13.99 5.82 -40.96
N MET A 16 13.26 4.93 -41.63
CA MET A 16 12.06 4.29 -41.05
C MET A 16 12.38 3.26 -39.94
N LEU A 17 13.58 2.68 -39.92
CA LEU A 17 14.02 1.78 -38.85
C LEU A 17 14.34 2.51 -37.53
N PHE A 18 14.61 3.83 -37.58
CA PHE A 18 14.84 4.65 -36.38
C PHE A 18 13.60 5.40 -35.89
N SER A 19 12.50 5.43 -36.66
CA SER A 19 11.24 6.06 -36.24
C SER A 19 10.33 5.15 -35.38
N ALA A 20 10.79 3.93 -35.03
CA ALA A 20 10.04 2.95 -34.25
C ALA A 20 10.43 2.88 -32.74
N CYS A 21 11.23 3.84 -32.26
CA CYS A 21 11.44 4.09 -30.83
C CYS A 21 11.13 5.57 -30.59
N SER A 22 10.24 5.98 -29.71
CA SER A 22 9.51 5.33 -28.65
C SER A 22 8.16 6.03 -28.58
N LYS A 23 7.05 5.29 -28.57
CA LYS A 23 5.84 5.86 -27.99
C LYS A 23 6.22 6.32 -26.59
N ASP A 24 6.03 7.60 -26.31
CA ASP A 24 5.82 8.13 -24.96
C ASP A 24 4.57 7.47 -24.36
N THR A 25 4.59 6.14 -24.22
CA THR A 25 3.76 5.45 -23.27
C THR A 25 4.33 5.87 -21.93
N LYS A 26 3.78 6.95 -21.36
CA LYS A 26 3.88 7.21 -19.93
C LYS A 26 3.72 5.85 -19.24
N PRO A 27 4.63 5.44 -18.34
CA PRO A 27 4.51 4.15 -17.68
C PRO A 27 3.09 4.04 -17.14
N THR A 28 2.34 3.06 -17.62
CA THR A 28 0.99 2.81 -17.10
C THR A 28 1.17 2.43 -15.64
N ILE A 29 0.75 3.31 -14.73
CA ILE A 29 0.81 3.05 -13.31
C ILE A 29 -0.04 1.80 -13.04
N GLN A 30 0.60 0.78 -12.47
CA GLN A 30 -0.05 -0.48 -12.16
C GLN A 30 -0.65 -0.39 -10.76
N VAL A 31 -1.97 -0.46 -10.68
CA VAL A 31 -2.74 -0.61 -9.44
C VAL A 31 -3.32 -2.01 -9.37
N ASP A 32 -3.43 -2.56 -8.16
CA ASP A 32 -4.10 -3.83 -7.92
C ASP A 32 -5.63 -3.61 -7.87
N LEU A 33 -6.40 -4.70 -7.95
CA LEU A 33 -7.84 -4.64 -7.71
C LEU A 33 -8.12 -4.19 -6.27
N PRO A 34 -9.15 -3.36 -6.03
CA PRO A 34 -9.56 -2.98 -4.68
C PRO A 34 -9.76 -4.19 -3.77
N VAL A 35 -9.40 -4.06 -2.50
CA VAL A 35 -9.52 -5.15 -1.54
C VAL A 35 -10.99 -5.34 -1.17
N SER A 36 -11.50 -6.57 -1.25
CA SER A 36 -12.86 -6.88 -0.81
C SER A 36 -12.92 -7.14 0.69
N MET A 37 -14.12 -7.03 1.28
CA MET A 37 -14.35 -7.29 2.71
C MET A 37 -14.01 -8.72 3.13
N GLU A 38 -14.05 -9.68 2.21
CA GLU A 38 -13.67 -11.08 2.44
C GLU A 38 -12.15 -11.27 2.45
N GLN A 39 -11.38 -10.36 1.85
CA GLN A 39 -9.93 -10.47 1.72
C GLN A 39 -9.15 -9.85 2.89
N VAL A 40 -9.70 -8.83 3.55
CA VAL A 40 -8.99 -7.95 4.53
C VAL A 40 -8.06 -8.71 5.47
N ASN A 41 -8.53 -9.75 6.19
CA ASN A 41 -7.72 -10.43 7.21
C ASN A 41 -7.06 -11.74 6.72
N THR A 42 -7.04 -12.01 5.41
CA THR A 42 -6.51 -13.26 4.85
C THR A 42 -5.00 -13.26 4.63
N ASP A 43 -4.38 -12.09 4.49
CA ASP A 43 -2.93 -11.89 4.44
C ASP A 43 -2.57 -10.43 4.83
N GLY A 44 -1.35 -10.22 5.30
CA GLY A 44 -0.81 -8.91 5.67
C GLY A 44 -0.91 -7.85 4.56
N GLN A 45 -0.79 -8.25 3.28
CA GLN A 45 -0.96 -7.30 2.18
C GLN A 45 -2.40 -6.76 2.07
N TYR A 46 -3.40 -7.60 2.36
CA TYR A 46 -4.80 -7.21 2.20
C TYR A 46 -5.24 -6.31 3.33
N VAL A 47 -4.81 -6.58 4.56
CA VAL A 47 -5.16 -5.72 5.70
C VAL A 47 -4.53 -4.33 5.57
N ALA A 48 -3.27 -4.26 5.14
CA ALA A 48 -2.56 -3.00 4.93
C ALA A 48 -3.18 -2.16 3.80
N ARG A 49 -3.54 -2.81 2.69
CA ARG A 49 -4.21 -2.14 1.56
C ARG A 49 -5.64 -1.71 1.93
N ALA A 50 -6.41 -2.57 2.59
CA ALA A 50 -7.76 -2.25 3.06
C ALA A 50 -7.77 -1.07 4.04
N TYR A 51 -6.81 -1.02 4.97
CA TYR A 51 -6.65 0.11 5.88
C TYR A 51 -6.41 1.42 5.13
N LEU A 52 -5.57 1.40 4.08
CA LEU A 52 -5.28 2.60 3.32
C LEU A 52 -6.45 3.01 2.42
N GLU A 53 -7.04 2.04 1.72
CA GLU A 53 -8.20 2.24 0.84
C GLU A 53 -9.42 2.75 1.63
N SER A 54 -9.69 2.22 2.82
CA SER A 54 -10.82 2.65 3.66
C SER A 54 -10.74 4.12 4.06
N LEU A 55 -9.55 4.60 4.42
CA LEU A 55 -9.34 6.00 4.80
C LEU A 55 -9.57 6.96 3.63
N PHE A 56 -9.11 6.60 2.42
CA PHE A 56 -9.31 7.44 1.24
C PHE A 56 -10.73 7.37 0.67
N LEU A 57 -11.40 6.22 0.81
CA LEU A 57 -12.76 6.01 0.29
C LEU A 57 -13.87 6.35 1.30
N GLY A 58 -13.53 6.56 2.57
CA GLY A 58 -14.52 6.81 3.62
C GLY A 58 -15.26 5.54 4.07
N ASP A 59 -14.63 4.37 3.98
CA ASP A 59 -15.23 3.06 4.32
C ASP A 59 -14.87 2.64 5.75
N GLU A 60 -15.58 3.18 6.73
CA GLU A 60 -15.36 2.91 8.17
C GLU A 60 -15.50 1.42 8.51
N ALA A 61 -16.41 0.68 7.85
CA ALA A 61 -16.58 -0.74 8.10
C ALA A 61 -15.37 -1.58 7.65
N MET A 62 -14.76 -1.22 6.53
CA MET A 62 -13.49 -1.83 6.10
C MET A 62 -12.34 -1.45 7.03
N PHE A 63 -12.31 -0.20 7.50
CA PHE A 63 -11.32 0.24 8.48
C PHE A 63 -11.42 -0.57 9.77
N ASP A 64 -12.61 -0.73 10.35
CA ASP A 64 -12.82 -1.48 11.58
C ASP A 64 -12.39 -2.94 11.44
N LYS A 65 -12.68 -3.54 10.28
CA LYS A 65 -12.26 -4.92 9.98
C LYS A 65 -10.75 -5.12 9.95
N CYS A 66 -9.97 -4.05 9.77
CA CYS A 66 -8.51 -4.14 9.81
C CYS A 66 -7.97 -4.39 11.23
N TYR A 67 -8.81 -4.28 12.26
CA TYR A 67 -8.46 -4.45 13.65
C TYR A 67 -9.21 -5.63 14.28
N PRO A 68 -8.74 -6.16 15.43
CA PRO A 68 -9.51 -7.12 16.20
C PRO A 68 -10.85 -6.55 16.66
N ASP A 69 -11.87 -7.42 16.74
CA ASP A 69 -13.20 -7.02 17.18
C ASP A 69 -13.18 -6.24 18.51
N GLY A 70 -13.87 -5.09 18.52
CA GLY A 70 -13.96 -4.18 19.66
C GLY A 70 -12.66 -3.45 20.02
N PHE A 71 -11.58 -3.58 19.23
CA PHE A 71 -10.34 -2.83 19.48
C PHE A 71 -10.52 -1.33 19.24
N ILE A 72 -11.16 -0.95 18.13
CA ILE A 72 -11.44 0.46 17.81
C ILE A 72 -12.36 1.07 18.86
N ASP A 73 -13.47 0.42 19.21
CA ASP A 73 -14.38 0.89 20.27
C ASP A 73 -13.64 1.22 21.58
N ARG A 74 -12.71 0.34 22.01
CA ARG A 74 -11.89 0.59 23.21
C ARG A 74 -10.96 1.79 23.03
N LEU A 75 -10.36 1.96 21.86
CA LEU A 75 -9.51 3.12 21.58
C LEU A 75 -10.31 4.42 21.61
N GLU A 76 -11.52 4.42 21.05
CA GLU A 76 -12.42 5.59 21.06
C GLU A 76 -12.87 5.93 22.48
N GLU A 77 -13.23 4.93 23.29
CA GLU A 77 -13.62 5.12 24.70
C GLU A 77 -12.48 5.73 25.54
N ILE A 78 -11.23 5.31 25.30
CA ILE A 78 -10.06 5.82 26.03
C ILE A 78 -9.71 7.26 25.61
N ASN A 79 -9.85 7.58 24.32
CA ASN A 79 -9.36 8.84 23.77
C ASN A 79 -10.45 9.91 23.60
N ASP A 80 -11.73 9.56 23.77
CA ASP A 80 -12.90 10.42 23.52
C ASP A 80 -12.86 11.06 22.12
N VAL A 81 -12.46 10.27 21.12
CA VAL A 81 -12.24 10.70 19.74
C VAL A 81 -12.66 9.59 18.79
N ASN A 82 -13.35 9.95 17.70
CA ASN A 82 -13.56 9.03 16.58
C ASN A 82 -12.22 8.76 15.89
N VAL A 83 -11.75 7.52 15.98
CA VAL A 83 -10.41 7.12 15.55
C VAL A 83 -10.30 7.14 14.04
N PHE A 84 -11.34 6.69 13.33
CA PHE A 84 -11.39 6.66 11.87
C PHE A 84 -11.20 8.06 11.26
N GLU A 85 -12.01 9.03 11.68
CA GLU A 85 -11.94 10.42 11.20
C GLU A 85 -10.59 11.06 11.52
N ARG A 86 -10.02 10.77 12.70
CA ARG A 86 -8.67 11.27 13.06
C ARG A 86 -7.59 10.74 12.11
N TYR A 87 -7.61 9.45 11.77
CA TYR A 87 -6.65 8.87 10.82
C TYR A 87 -6.85 9.42 9.42
N ARG A 88 -8.11 9.53 8.98
CA ARG A 88 -8.48 10.07 7.68
C ARG A 88 -8.03 11.51 7.50
N ASP A 89 -8.22 12.35 8.51
CA ASP A 89 -7.76 13.74 8.52
C ASP A 89 -6.24 13.85 8.49
N THR A 90 -5.54 12.93 9.17
CA THR A 90 -4.07 12.90 9.22
C THR A 90 -3.46 12.50 7.87
N LEU A 91 -4.10 11.58 7.16
CA LEU A 91 -3.63 11.03 5.88
C LEU A 91 -4.22 11.77 4.66
N ARG A 92 -4.81 12.94 4.86
CA ARG A 92 -5.43 13.71 3.79
C ARG A 92 -4.40 14.16 2.75
N ILE A 93 -4.54 13.65 1.53
CA ILE A 93 -3.73 14.03 0.36
C ILE A 93 -4.57 14.89 -0.58
N ASN A 94 -3.95 15.91 -1.16
CA ASN A 94 -4.58 16.75 -2.18
C ASN A 94 -4.55 16.04 -3.54
N GLY A 95 -5.44 15.06 -3.73
CA GLY A 95 -5.62 14.31 -4.97
C GLY A 95 -6.65 13.21 -4.83
N ASP A 96 -7.14 12.69 -5.95
CA ASP A 96 -8.07 11.57 -5.97
C ASP A 96 -7.28 10.26 -5.99
N ILE A 97 -7.62 9.31 -5.10
CA ILE A 97 -6.99 7.99 -5.12
C ILE A 97 -7.43 7.23 -6.39
N VAL A 98 -6.44 6.70 -7.12
CA VAL A 98 -6.65 5.81 -8.26
C VAL A 98 -6.71 4.36 -7.81
N GLY A 99 -5.90 4.01 -6.82
CA GLY A 99 -5.81 2.67 -6.26
C GLY A 99 -4.53 2.48 -5.46
N THR A 100 -4.33 1.26 -4.97
CA THR A 100 -3.13 0.86 -4.25
C THR A 100 -2.49 -0.36 -4.89
N ARG A 101 -1.21 -0.59 -4.58
CA ARG A 101 -0.46 -1.79 -4.97
C ARG A 101 0.37 -2.29 -3.79
N ASN A 102 0.45 -3.61 -3.65
CA ASN A 102 1.45 -4.21 -2.76
C ASN A 102 2.86 -4.11 -3.39
N ASP A 103 3.79 -3.44 -2.71
CA ASP A 103 5.19 -3.31 -3.14
C ASP A 103 6.13 -4.28 -2.41
N GLY A 104 5.56 -5.16 -1.56
CA GLY A 104 6.25 -6.23 -0.85
C GLY A 104 6.18 -6.07 0.66
N TYR A 105 6.97 -6.87 1.36
CA TYR A 105 7.05 -6.82 2.82
C TYR A 105 8.44 -7.18 3.34
N VAL A 106 8.67 -6.87 4.60
CA VAL A 106 9.82 -7.36 5.38
C VAL A 106 9.28 -8.09 6.61
N GLU A 107 9.71 -9.33 6.82
CA GLU A 107 9.40 -10.07 8.04
C GLU A 107 10.08 -9.39 9.23
N TYR A 108 9.32 -9.08 10.27
CA TYR A 108 9.81 -8.42 11.48
C TYR A 108 10.46 -9.45 12.39
N THR A 109 11.69 -9.83 12.06
CA THR A 109 12.46 -10.88 12.74
C THR A 109 13.85 -10.38 13.13
N LEU A 110 14.48 -11.09 14.07
CA LEU A 110 15.87 -10.80 14.46
C LEU A 110 16.85 -10.90 13.29
N ALA A 111 16.61 -11.83 12.35
CA ALA A 111 17.45 -12.00 11.16
C ALA A 111 17.43 -10.76 10.23
N ASN A 112 16.31 -10.03 10.22
CA ASN A 112 16.16 -8.78 9.48
C ASN A 112 16.51 -7.54 10.32
N GLY A 113 17.06 -7.73 11.52
CA GLY A 113 17.52 -6.64 12.40
C GLY A 113 16.44 -6.06 13.33
N TYR A 114 15.32 -6.76 13.54
CA TYR A 114 14.20 -6.29 14.35
C TYR A 114 14.07 -7.03 15.67
N ASP A 115 13.63 -6.33 16.71
CA ASP A 115 13.30 -6.93 18.02
C ASP A 115 11.91 -7.55 18.01
N GLU A 116 11.79 -8.73 17.40
CA GLU A 116 10.52 -9.47 17.29
C GLU A 116 9.84 -9.69 18.64
N ALA A 117 10.62 -10.03 19.67
CA ALA A 117 10.08 -10.30 20.99
C ALA A 117 9.49 -9.04 21.64
N GLY A 118 10.21 -7.91 21.52
CA GLY A 118 9.71 -6.61 21.96
C GLY A 118 8.42 -6.21 21.22
N MET A 119 8.35 -6.43 19.90
CA MET A 119 7.15 -6.12 19.13
C MET A 119 5.97 -7.02 19.48
N LYS A 120 6.18 -8.33 19.66
CA LYS A 120 5.13 -9.24 20.17
C LYS A 120 4.62 -8.81 21.53
N SER A 121 5.52 -8.46 22.45
CA SER A 121 5.14 -7.95 23.76
C SER A 121 4.31 -6.66 23.66
N ARG A 122 4.63 -5.76 22.73
CA ARG A 122 3.84 -4.56 22.47
C ARG A 122 2.44 -4.91 21.95
N ILE A 123 2.33 -5.82 20.98
CA ILE A 123 1.04 -6.29 20.46
C ILE A 123 0.18 -6.82 21.60
N CYS A 124 0.71 -7.74 22.42
CA CYS A 124 -0.01 -8.27 23.58
C CYS A 124 -0.48 -7.18 24.53
N HIS A 125 0.36 -6.18 24.80
CA HIS A 125 0.02 -5.09 25.69
C HIS A 125 -1.16 -4.24 25.17
N VAL A 126 -1.19 -3.93 23.87
CA VAL A 126 -2.24 -3.07 23.30
C VAL A 126 -3.52 -3.83 22.99
N THR A 127 -3.43 -5.09 22.55
CA THR A 127 -4.61 -5.86 22.13
C THR A 127 -5.20 -6.71 23.25
N GLY A 128 -4.40 -7.11 24.24
CA GLY A 128 -4.76 -8.08 25.26
C GLY A 128 -4.61 -9.55 24.83
N PHE A 129 -4.02 -9.81 23.66
CA PHE A 129 -3.75 -11.18 23.21
C PHE A 129 -2.60 -11.83 23.99
N GLU A 130 -2.65 -13.15 24.10
CA GLU A 130 -1.57 -13.92 24.68
C GLU A 130 -0.36 -13.95 23.73
N TYR A 131 0.85 -13.94 24.29
CA TYR A 131 2.08 -13.92 23.50
C TYR A 131 2.19 -15.08 22.51
N SER A 132 1.66 -16.25 22.88
CA SER A 132 1.64 -17.44 22.02
C SER A 132 0.67 -17.36 20.85
N GLU A 133 -0.31 -16.46 20.90
CA GLU A 133 -1.28 -16.28 19.81
C GLU A 133 -0.73 -15.39 18.69
N VAL A 134 0.27 -14.56 19.00
CA VAL A 134 0.91 -13.67 18.03
C VAL A 134 1.88 -14.45 17.16
N GLY A 135 1.46 -14.68 15.91
CA GLY A 135 2.19 -15.41 14.89
C GLY A 135 3.26 -14.54 14.22
N GLN A 136 3.09 -14.34 12.92
CA GLN A 136 4.00 -13.53 12.11
C GLN A 136 3.74 -12.02 12.29
N ILE A 137 4.80 -11.24 12.10
CA ILE A 137 4.72 -9.77 12.07
C ILE A 137 5.46 -9.32 10.81
N ARG A 138 4.83 -8.46 10.03
CA ARG A 138 5.40 -7.92 8.78
C ARG A 138 5.34 -6.40 8.78
N ILE A 139 6.34 -5.80 8.14
CA ILE A 139 6.28 -4.43 7.65
C ILE A 139 5.82 -4.50 6.21
N GLN A 140 4.55 -4.20 5.96
CA GLN A 140 3.95 -4.24 4.64
C GLN A 140 4.19 -2.91 3.91
N LYS A 141 4.71 -2.96 2.69
CA LYS A 141 4.98 -1.78 1.85
C LYS A 141 3.87 -1.64 0.83
N ILE A 142 3.09 -0.56 0.94
CA ILE A 142 1.98 -0.27 0.04
C ILE A 142 2.28 1.00 -0.72
N LYS A 143 2.05 0.98 -2.02
CA LYS A 143 2.16 2.15 -2.88
C LYS A 143 0.75 2.63 -3.21
N ALA A 144 0.43 3.89 -2.88
CA ALA A 144 -0.83 4.51 -3.27
C ALA A 144 -0.61 5.45 -4.44
N CYS A 145 -1.50 5.35 -5.42
CA CYS A 145 -1.45 6.13 -6.64
C CYS A 145 -2.55 7.18 -6.59
N PHE A 146 -2.19 8.45 -6.74
CA PHE A 146 -3.11 9.58 -6.70
C PHE A 146 -3.07 10.31 -8.03
N THR A 147 -4.22 10.75 -8.53
CA THR A 147 -4.28 11.68 -9.65
C THR A 147 -4.66 13.05 -9.14
N ASN A 148 -3.89 14.06 -9.54
CA ASN A 148 -4.30 15.45 -9.48
C ASN A 148 -4.64 15.93 -10.89
N SER A 149 -5.09 17.18 -11.03
CA SER A 149 -5.52 17.73 -12.34
C SER A 149 -4.44 17.75 -13.44
N VAL A 150 -3.18 17.46 -13.12
CA VAL A 150 -2.02 17.61 -14.00
C VAL A 150 -1.26 16.29 -14.19
N GLU A 151 -1.14 15.48 -13.15
CA GLU A 151 -0.31 14.28 -13.13
C GLU A 151 -0.81 13.22 -12.15
N THR A 152 -0.32 11.99 -12.33
CA THR A 152 -0.49 10.90 -11.37
C THR A 152 0.82 10.75 -10.59
N VAL A 153 0.71 10.77 -9.26
CA VAL A 153 1.83 10.65 -8.32
C VAL A 153 1.69 9.36 -7.52
N GLU A 154 2.81 8.78 -7.12
CA GLU A 154 2.85 7.60 -6.24
C GLU A 154 3.41 8.03 -4.87
N ALA A 155 2.84 7.50 -3.80
CA ALA A 155 3.37 7.65 -2.46
C ALA A 155 3.53 6.28 -1.80
N ASP A 156 4.65 6.10 -1.09
CA ASP A 156 4.99 4.84 -0.43
C ASP A 156 4.60 4.91 1.05
N PHE A 157 3.91 3.86 1.49
CA PHE A 157 3.44 3.68 2.86
C PHE A 157 4.01 2.39 3.43
N SER A 158 4.28 2.37 4.73
CA SER A 158 4.74 1.18 5.44
C SER A 158 3.89 0.95 6.68
N PHE A 159 3.34 -0.25 6.80
CA PHE A 159 2.40 -0.62 7.85
C PHE A 159 2.90 -1.82 8.64
N TYR A 160 2.81 -1.75 9.96
CA TYR A 160 3.01 -2.92 10.81
C TYR A 160 1.72 -3.73 10.83
N VAL A 161 1.80 -4.97 10.36
CA VAL A 161 0.72 -5.94 10.38
C VAL A 161 1.16 -7.18 11.12
N TYR A 162 0.23 -7.85 11.78
CA TYR A 162 0.51 -9.04 12.57
C TYR A 162 -0.60 -10.08 12.42
N GLU A 163 -0.22 -11.33 12.58
CA GLU A 163 -1.12 -12.47 12.53
C GLU A 163 -1.49 -12.90 13.96
N VAL A 164 -2.78 -13.13 14.19
CA VAL A 164 -3.30 -13.79 15.40
C VAL A 164 -4.32 -14.84 14.98
N ASN A 165 -4.13 -16.07 15.45
CA ASN A 165 -5.05 -17.20 15.22
C ASN A 165 -5.44 -17.40 13.73
N GLY A 166 -4.51 -17.15 12.79
CA GLY A 166 -4.72 -17.31 11.35
C GLY A 166 -5.31 -16.09 10.63
N SER A 167 -5.55 -14.98 11.34
CA SER A 167 -6.09 -13.73 10.78
C SER A 167 -5.08 -12.59 10.92
N TRP A 168 -5.02 -11.71 9.92
CA TRP A 168 -4.11 -10.57 9.88
C TRP A 168 -4.77 -9.26 10.32
N TYR A 169 -4.06 -8.47 11.12
CA TYR A 169 -4.54 -7.21 11.69
C TYR A 169 -3.49 -6.11 11.59
N MET A 170 -3.96 -4.85 11.64
CA MET A 170 -3.14 -3.65 11.71
C MET A 170 -2.71 -3.36 13.16
N LEU A 171 -1.42 -3.04 13.37
CA LEU A 171 -0.93 -2.59 14.68
C LEU A 171 -1.02 -1.07 14.82
N GLU A 172 -0.41 -0.34 13.88
CA GLU A 172 -0.37 1.13 13.75
C GLU A 172 0.42 1.46 12.46
N GLY A 173 0.04 2.49 11.72
CA GLY A 173 0.70 2.87 10.47
C GLY A 173 1.87 3.84 10.65
N VAL A 174 2.95 3.67 9.87
CA VAL A 174 4.02 4.68 9.76
C VAL A 174 3.70 5.60 8.57
N VAL A 175 3.67 6.90 8.84
CA VAL A 175 3.43 7.94 7.84
C VAL A 175 4.57 7.92 6.80
N GLY A 176 4.21 7.78 5.53
CA GLY A 176 5.12 7.69 4.40
C GLY A 176 6.02 8.92 4.22
N GLN A 177 7.23 8.69 3.70
CA GLN A 177 8.07 9.77 3.18
C GLN A 177 7.55 10.14 1.78
N THR A 178 7.15 11.39 1.58
CA THR A 178 6.93 11.92 0.23
C THR A 178 8.30 12.03 -0.45
N GLY A 179 8.58 11.15 -1.41
CA GLY A 179 9.65 11.35 -2.37
C GLY A 179 9.35 12.64 -3.16
N THR A 180 10.21 13.63 -3.01
CA THR A 180 10.22 14.86 -3.85
C THR A 180 11.25 14.71 -4.94
#